data_AF-A0AB39VEW8-F1
#
_entry.id   AF-A0AB39VEW8-F1
#
_cell.length_a   1.000
_cell.length_b   1.000
_cell.length_c   1.000
_cell.angle_alpha   90.00
_cell.angle_beta   90.00
_cell.angle_gamma   90.00
#
_symmetry.space_group_name_H-M   'P 1'
#
loop_
_entity.id
_entity.type
_entity.pdbx_description
1 polymer ?
#
loop_
_entity_poly.entity_id
_entity_poly.type
_entity_poly.pdbx_seq_one_letter_code
_entity_poly.pdbx_strand_id
1 'polypeptide(L)' 'MLTKEQIKQIENDKKLFFFIIELLKLKSEAREVEVTAVLKNGKIIKRKKLLIE' A
#
# COMPACT_ATOMS: atom_id res chain seq x y z
N MET A 1 -13.30 11.38 3.32
CA MET A 1 -12.61 10.81 4.51
C MET A 1 -12.83 9.31 4.54
N LEU A 2 -11.91 8.56 5.16
CA LEU A 2 -12.09 7.12 5.37
C LEU A 2 -13.23 6.87 6.36
N THR A 3 -14.00 5.81 6.15
CA THR A 3 -15.00 5.34 7.10
C THR A 3 -14.32 4.67 8.30
N LYS A 4 -15.03 4.58 9.43
CA LYS A 4 -14.53 3.85 10.62
C LYS A 4 -14.13 2.42 10.29
N GLU A 5 -14.87 1.77 9.39
CA GLU A 5 -14.58 0.41 8.96
C GLU A 5 -13.30 0.33 8.13
N GLN A 6 -13.11 1.27 7.20
CA GLN A 6 -11.86 1.37 6.43
C GLN A 6 -10.65 1.62 7.32
N ILE A 7 -10.79 2.48 8.34
CA ILE A 7 -9.73 2.73 9.32
C ILE A 7 -9.39 1.43 10.07
N LYS A 8 -10.40 0.72 10.59
CA LYS A 8 -10.20 -0.58 11.26
C LYS A 8 -9.52 -1.62 10.37
N GLN A 9 -9.88 -1.68 9.09
CA GLN A 9 -9.25 -2.60 8.14
C GLN A 9 -7.76 -2.28 7.95
N ILE A 10 -7.41 -1.00 7.84
CA ILE A 10 -6.03 -0.54 7.72
C ILE A 10 -5.24 -0.83 9.00
N GLU A 11 -5.81 -0.54 10.17
CA GLU A 11 -5.15 -0.75 11.46
C GLU A 11 -4.93 -2.24 11.79
N ASN A 12 -5.89 -3.10 11.43
CA ASN A 12 -5.83 -4.52 11.74
C ASN A 12 -5.06 -5.36 10.69
N ASP A 13 -4.87 -4.86 9.47
CA ASP A 13 -4.01 -5.51 8.47
C ASP A 13 -2.64 -4.81 8.40
N LYS A 14 -1.67 -5.36 9.15
CA LYS A 14 -0.29 -4.87 9.20
C LYS A 14 0.36 -4.75 7.81
N LYS A 15 0.03 -5.64 6.85
CA LYS A 15 0.59 -5.58 5.49
C LYS A 15 -0.01 -4.42 4.70
N LEU A 16 -1.31 -4.19 4.83
CA LEU A 16 -2.00 -3.06 4.21
C LEU A 16 -1.51 -1.73 4.79
N PHE A 17 -1.37 -1.65 6.11
CA PHE A 17 -0.81 -0.49 6.79
C PHE A 17 0.56 -0.11 6.24
N PHE A 18 1.50 -1.07 6.20
CA PHE A 18 2.84 -0.81 5.67
C PHE A 18 2.83 -0.43 4.20
N PHE A 19 1.93 -1.01 3.40
CA PHE A 19 1.80 -0.66 1.99
C PHE A 19 1.35 0.80 1.81
N ILE A 20 0.37 1.27 2.59
CA ILE A 20 -0.08 2.66 2.55
C ILE A 20 1.05 3.60 2.99
N ILE A 21 1.78 3.29 4.06
CA ILE A 21 2.92 4.09 4.51
C ILE A 21 4.01 4.17 3.44
N GLU A 22 4.28 3.06 2.73
CA GLU A 22 5.22 3.03 1.61
C GLU A 22 4.75 3.94 0.46
N LEU A 23 3.47 3.87 0.07
CA LEU A 23 2.91 4.76 -0.95
C LEU A 23 3.03 6.24 -0.57
N LEU A 24 2.83 6.58 0.70
CA LEU A 24 3.00 7.96 1.19
C LEU A 24 4.46 8.43 1.09
N LYS A 25 5.43 7.56 1.37
CA LYS A 25 6.86 7.87 1.18
C LYS A 25 7.18 8.07 -0.31
N LEU A 26 6.71 7.17 -1.16
CA LEU A 26 6.96 7.25 -2.60
C LEU A 26 6.33 8.50 -3.22
N LYS A 27 5.15 8.91 -2.76
CA LYS A 27 4.51 10.16 -3.18
C LYS A 27 5.39 11.40 -2.94
N SER A 28 6.29 11.33 -1.95
CA SER A 28 7.24 12.41 -1.65
C SER A 28 8.52 12.37 -2.49
N GLU A 29 8.78 11.29 -3.22
CA GLU A 29 9.94 11.14 -4.11
C GLU A 29 9.59 11.65 -5.52
N ALA A 30 10.41 12.52 -6.12
CA ALA A 30 10.18 13.13 -7.43
C ALA A 30 10.50 12.20 -8.63
N ARG A 31 10.31 10.88 -8.48
CA ARG A 31 10.63 9.86 -9.48
C ARG A 31 9.38 9.08 -9.84
N GLU A 32 9.30 8.59 -11.08
CA GLU A 32 8.23 7.69 -11.49
C GLU A 32 8.47 6.29 -10.90
N VAL A 33 7.47 5.77 -10.20
CA VAL A 33 7.55 4.47 -9.53
C VAL A 33 6.22 3.75 -9.72
N GLU A 34 6.27 2.52 -10.24
CA GLU A 34 5.14 1.62 -10.25
C GLU A 34 5.18 0.71 -9.01
N VAL A 35 4.03 0.61 -8.34
CA VAL A 35 3.87 -0.25 -7.18
C VAL A 35 2.67 -1.16 -7.38
N THR A 36 2.90 -2.47 -7.29
CA THR A 36 1.87 -3.50 -7.43
C THR A 36 1.69 -4.25 -6.11
N ALA A 37 0.45 -4.43 -5.66
CA ALA A 37 0.09 -5.35 -4.59
C ALA A 37 -0.80 -6.47 -5.14
N VAL A 38 -0.52 -7.71 -4.75
CA VAL A 38 -1.34 -8.88 -5.09
C VAL A 38 -2.11 -9.31 -3.85
N LEU A 39 -3.43 -9.39 -3.98
CA LEU A 39 -4.33 -9.84 -2.93
C LEU A 39 -4.85 -11.25 -3.23
N LYS A 40 -4.96 -12.07 -2.19
CA LYS A 40 -5.64 -13.37 -2.23
C LYS A 40 -6.47 -13.52 -0.97
N ASN A 41 -7.77 -13.78 -1.12
CA ASN A 41 -8.74 -13.89 -0.03
C ASN A 41 -8.71 -12.66 0.91
N GLY A 42 -8.69 -11.47 0.33
CA GLY A 42 -8.65 -10.20 1.08
C GLY A 42 -7.33 -9.87 1.76
N LYS A 43 -6.29 -10.71 1.64
CA LYS A 43 -4.98 -10.50 2.26
C LYS A 43 -3.91 -10.21 1.21
N ILE A 44 -3.01 -9.28 1.51
CA ILE A 44 -1.83 -9.02 0.68
C ILE A 44 -0.86 -10.20 0.78
N ILE A 45 -0.53 -10.81 -0.37
CA ILE A 45 0.40 -11.93 -0.46
C ILE A 45 1.73 -11.55 -1.11
N LYS A 46 1.75 -10.54 -1.99
CA LYS A 46 2.95 -10.08 -2.68
C LYS A 46 2.90 -8.58 -2.90
N ARG A 47 4.07 -7.94 -2.86
CA ARG A 47 4.30 -6.55 -3.24
C ARG A 47 5.46 -6.49 -4.23
N LYS A 48 5.38 -5.63 -5.24
CA LYS A 48 6.46 -5.34 -6.18
C LYS A 48 6.57 -3.83 -6.33
N LYS A 49 7.79 -3.31 -6.29
CA LYS A 49 8.15 -1.93 -6.64
C LYS A 49 9.02 -1.98 -7.88
N LEU A 50 8.73 -1.13 -8.86
CA LEU A 50 9.55 -0.95 -10.05
C LEU A 50 9.83 0.55 -10.20
N LEU A 51 11.10 0.92 -10.28
CA LEU A 51 11.49 2.27 -10.67
C LEU A 51 11.32 2.38 -12.19
N ILE A 52 10.62 3.40 -12.64
CA ILE A 52 10.49 3.72 -14.06
C ILE A 52 11.40 4.93 -14.28
N GLU A 53 12.48 4.72 -15.01
CA GLU A 53 13.45 5.78 -15.39
C GLU A 53 12.97 6.52 -16.64
#